data_AF-A0A5B6TED6-F1
#
_entry.id   AF-A0A5B6TED6-F1
#
_cell.length_a   1.000
_cell.length_b   1.000
_cell.length_c   1.000
_cell.angle_alpha   90.00
_cell.angle_beta   90.00
_cell.angle_gamma   90.00
#
_symmetry.space_group_name_H-M   'P 1'
#
loop_
_entity.id
_entity.type
_entity.pdbx_description
1 polymer ?
#
loop_
_entity_poly.entity_id
_entity_poly.type
_entity_poly.pdbx_seq_one_letter_code
_entity_poly.pdbx_strand_id
1 'polypeptide(L)' 'MSKAEKKAFKKEVKNSLRDAKEASDIVEILLAIFIPPLGVFLHEGEVNSRFWISLLLTLLFFLPGVIYALLVVTDTI' A
#
# COMPACT_ATOMS: atom_id res chain seq x y z
N MET A 1 -27.26 -20.34 22.85
CA MET A 1 -27.25 -19.51 21.63
C MET A 1 -28.12 -20.13 20.55
N SER A 2 -29.34 -19.64 20.42
CA SER A 2 -30.29 -19.92 19.33
C SER A 2 -29.67 -19.57 17.97
N LYS A 3 -30.06 -20.28 16.90
CA LYS A 3 -29.56 -20.05 15.53
C LYS A 3 -29.78 -18.60 15.06
N ALA A 4 -30.80 -17.92 15.59
CA ALA A 4 -31.09 -16.52 15.29
C ALA A 4 -30.01 -15.57 15.86
N GLU A 5 -29.58 -15.78 17.11
CA GLU A 5 -28.57 -14.96 17.78
C GLU A 5 -27.21 -15.08 17.08
N LYS A 6 -26.82 -16.29 16.67
CA LYS A 6 -25.58 -16.52 15.90
C LYS A 6 -25.58 -15.81 14.55
N LYS A 7 -26.75 -15.69 13.89
CA LYS A 7 -26.89 -15.01 12.60
C LYS A 7 -26.78 -13.49 12.74
N ALA A 8 -27.39 -12.92 13.77
CA ALA A 8 -27.26 -11.50 14.10
C ALA A 8 -25.80 -11.14 14.42
N PHE A 9 -25.16 -11.92 15.31
CA PHE A 9 -23.76 -11.73 15.69
C PHE A 9 -22.80 -11.83 14.49
N LYS A 10 -22.95 -12.84 13.61
CA LYS A 10 -22.10 -12.96 12.40
C LYS A 10 -22.29 -11.78 11.44
N LYS A 11 -23.49 -11.22 11.34
CA LYS A 11 -23.77 -10.05 10.49
C LYS A 11 -23.09 -8.80 11.05
N GLU A 12 -23.13 -8.62 12.36
CA GLU A 12 -22.50 -7.48 13.03
C GLU A 12 -20.97 -7.53 12.93
N VAL A 13 -20.37 -8.69 13.19
CA VAL A 13 -18.93 -8.92 12.98
C VAL A 13 -18.54 -8.70 11.52
N LYS A 14 -19.34 -9.17 10.55
CA LYS A 14 -19.03 -8.92 9.13
C LYS A 14 -19.09 -7.44 8.77
N ASN A 15 -20.02 -6.67 9.34
CA ASN A 15 -20.11 -5.24 9.09
C ASN A 15 -18.91 -4.49 9.68
N SER A 16 -18.55 -4.75 10.95
CA SER A 16 -17.38 -4.11 11.57
C SER A 16 -16.06 -4.48 10.87
N LEU A 17 -15.92 -5.71 10.37
CA LEU A 17 -14.77 -6.11 9.54
C LEU A 17 -14.75 -5.40 8.18
N ARG A 18 -15.91 -5.11 7.59
CA ARG A 18 -15.98 -4.33 6.34
C ARG A 18 -15.54 -2.89 6.57
N ASP A 19 -16.02 -2.26 7.63
CA ASP A 19 -15.65 -0.88 7.95
C ASP A 19 -14.14 -0.76 8.22
N ALA A 20 -13.55 -1.74 8.91
CA ALA A 20 -12.11 -1.82 9.11
C ALA A 20 -11.34 -2.04 7.80
N LYS A 21 -11.88 -2.84 6.87
CA LYS A 21 -11.25 -3.11 5.58
C LYS A 21 -11.21 -1.86 4.68
N GLU A 22 -12.30 -1.10 4.60
CA GLU A 22 -12.36 0.14 3.80
C GLU A 22 -11.31 1.16 4.27
N ALA A 23 -11.09 1.27 5.58
CA ALA A 23 -10.04 2.13 6.13
C ALA A 23 -8.63 1.68 5.71
N SER A 24 -8.36 0.37 5.74
CA SER A 24 -7.08 -0.19 5.27
C SER A 24 -6.85 0.05 3.78
N ASP A 25 -7.87 -0.14 2.94
CA ASP A 25 -7.78 0.05 1.50
C ASP A 25 -7.36 1.50 1.15
N ILE A 26 -7.89 2.51 1.88
CA ILE A 26 -7.52 3.92 1.68
C ILE A 26 -6.06 4.18 2.08
N VAL A 27 -5.61 3.61 3.20
CA VAL A 27 -4.24 3.75 3.69
C VAL A 27 -3.24 3.10 2.72
N GLU A 28 -3.58 1.92 2.19
CA GLU A 28 -2.78 1.22 1.18
C GLU A 28 -2.64 2.03 -0.11
N ILE A 29 -3.73 2.66 -0.58
CA ILE A 29 -3.69 3.53 -1.76
C ILE A 29 -2.81 4.76 -1.51
N LEU A 30 -2.95 5.41 -0.36
CA LEU A 30 -2.13 6.57 -0.01
C LEU A 30 -0.64 6.20 0.05
N LEU A 31 -0.32 5.07 0.70
CA LEU A 31 1.04 4.53 0.75
C LEU A 31 1.54 4.15 -0.65
N ALA A 32 0.70 3.58 -1.52
CA ALA A 32 1.09 3.23 -2.88
C ALA A 32 1.44 4.46 -3.75
N ILE A 33 0.89 5.64 -3.43
CA ILE A 33 1.21 6.90 -4.13
C ILE A 33 2.55 7.48 -3.65
N PHE A 34 2.76 7.55 -2.34
CA PHE A 34 3.98 8.16 -1.78
C PHE A 34 5.19 7.21 -1.78
N ILE A 35 4.96 5.93 -1.48
CA ILE A 35 5.96 4.88 -1.40
C ILE A 35 5.38 3.61 -2.04
N PRO A 36 5.37 3.52 -3.39
CA PRO A 36 4.74 2.44 -4.14
C PRO A 36 5.08 1.02 -3.65
N PRO A 37 6.34 0.71 -3.30
CA PRO A 37 6.70 -0.62 -2.81
C PRO A 37 6.05 -0.98 -1.46
N LEU A 38 5.85 0.01 -0.57
CA LEU A 38 5.22 -0.23 0.73
C LEU A 38 3.72 -0.43 0.61
N GLY A 39 3.04 0.31 -0.27
CA GLY A 39 1.61 0.11 -0.53
C GLY A 39 1.32 -1.28 -1.12
N VAL A 40 2.15 -1.73 -2.07
CA VAL A 40 2.02 -3.08 -2.66
C VAL A 40 2.33 -4.17 -1.63
N PHE A 41 3.37 -3.98 -0.80
CA PHE A 41 3.70 -4.93 0.25
C PHE A 41 2.58 -5.08 1.30
N LEU A 42 1.95 -3.97 1.70
CA LEU A 42 0.86 -4.00 2.69
C LEU A 42 -0.41 -4.64 2.12
N HIS A 43 -0.71 -4.42 0.84
CA HIS A 43 -1.86 -5.00 0.15
C HIS A 43 -1.72 -6.51 -0.13
N GLU A 44 -0.56 -6.93 -0.62
CA GLU A 44 -0.31 -8.33 -1.00
C GLU A 44 0.15 -9.18 0.20
N GLY A 45 0.71 -8.56 1.26
CA GLY A 45 1.21 -9.25 2.45
C GLY A 45 2.45 -10.11 2.22
N GLU A 46 2.94 -10.22 0.97
CA GLU A 46 4.06 -11.04 0.56
C GLU A 46 4.98 -10.28 -0.41
N VAL A 47 6.26 -10.65 -0.41
CA VAL A 47 7.23 -10.12 -1.39
C VAL A 47 7.11 -10.92 -2.68
N ASN A 48 6.18 -10.53 -3.52
CA ASN A 48 5.89 -11.18 -4.80
C ASN A 48 6.33 -10.29 -5.99
N SER A 49 6.19 -10.80 -7.22
CA SER A 49 6.72 -10.13 -8.42
C SER A 49 6.22 -8.69 -8.58
N ARG A 50 5.02 -8.38 -8.09
CA ARG A 50 4.44 -7.02 -8.09
C ARG A 50 5.24 -6.06 -7.22
N PHE A 51 5.70 -6.49 -6.04
CA PHE A 51 6.60 -5.70 -5.18
C PHE A 51 7.89 -5.37 -5.92
N TRP A 52 8.54 -6.37 -6.53
CA TRP A 52 9.79 -6.16 -7.27
C TRP A 52 9.62 -5.24 -8.49
N ILE A 53 8.52 -5.37 -9.23
CA ILE A 53 8.18 -4.47 -10.33
C ILE A 53 8.02 -3.04 -9.80
N SER A 54 7.23 -2.84 -8.74
CA SER A 54 7.03 -1.51 -8.14
C SER A 54 8.35 -0.90 -7.65
N LEU A 55 9.22 -1.70 -7.01
CA LEU A 55 10.52 -1.28 -6.52
C LEU A 55 11.45 -0.87 -7.68
N LEU A 56 11.50 -1.67 -8.73
CA LEU A 56 12.34 -1.42 -9.89
C LEU A 56 11.88 -0.17 -10.67
N LEU A 57 10.57 0.02 -10.80
CA LEU A 57 10.00 1.21 -11.42
C LEU A 57 10.30 2.46 -10.58
N THR A 58 10.17 2.36 -9.25
CA THR A 58 10.51 3.45 -8.34
C THR A 58 11.99 3.79 -8.47
N LEU A 59 12.90 2.80 -8.46
CA LEU A 59 14.33 3.01 -8.67
C LEU A 59 14.65 3.62 -10.04
N LEU A 60 14.02 3.16 -11.12
CA LEU A 60 14.35 3.62 -12.46
C LEU A 60 13.99 5.10 -12.70
N PHE A 61 12.93 5.62 -12.08
CA PHE A 61 12.52 7.02 -12.23
C PHE A 61 13.02 7.92 -11.09
N PHE A 62 13.08 7.41 -9.86
CA PHE A 62 13.50 8.19 -8.68
C PHE A 62 15.01 8.40 -8.64
N LEU A 63 15.80 7.34 -8.88
CA LEU A 63 17.26 7.40 -8.77
C LEU A 63 17.88 8.40 -9.76
N PRO A 64 17.54 8.43 -11.06
CA PRO A 64 18.04 9.47 -11.95
C PRO A 64 17.54 10.87 -11.57
N GLY A 65 16.33 11.00 -11.03
CA GLY A 65 15.82 12.28 -10.52
C GLY A 65 16.64 12.80 -9.33
N VAL A 66 16.99 11.92 -8.38
CA VAL A 66 17.87 12.25 -7.25
C VAL A 66 19.26 12.64 -7.73
N ILE A 67 19.84 11.87 -8.67
CA ILE A 67 21.16 12.18 -9.23
C ILE A 67 21.14 13.55 -9.92
N TYR A 68 20.15 13.82 -10.76
CA TYR A 68 20.00 15.12 -11.42
C TYR A 68 19.86 16.26 -10.41
N ALA A 69 18.99 16.11 -9.39
CA ALA A 69 18.81 17.11 -8.35
C ALA A 69 20.11 17.37 -7.58
N LEU A 70 20.87 16.33 -7.26
CA LEU A 70 22.19 16.48 -6.62
C LEU A 70 23.15 17.26 -7.53
N LEU A 71 23.25 16.90 -8.81
CA LEU A 71 24.13 17.60 -9.75
C LEU A 71 23.77 19.08 -9.89
N VAL A 72 22.48 19.43 -9.88
CA VAL A 72 22.01 20.82 -9.88
C VAL A 72 22.35 21.53 -8.57
N VAL A 73 22.09 20.90 -7.42
CA VAL A 73 22.35 21.49 -6.10
C VAL A 73 23.86 21.66 -5.82
N THR A 74 24.70 20.80 -6.39
CA THR A 74 26.16 20.87 -6.27
C THR A 74 26.81 21.68 -7.39
N ASP A 75 26.04 22.41 -8.21
CA ASP A 75 26.52 23.21 -9.36
C ASP A 75 27.49 22.42 -10.28
N THR A 76 27.25 21.11 -10.40
CA THR A 76 28.09 20.21 -11.21
C THR A 76 27.66 20.21 -12.67
N ILE A 77 26.40 20.57 -12.93
CA ILE A 77 25.82 20.79 -14.26
C ILE A 77 25.16 22.16 -14.34
#